data_AF-A0A6G3DAS9-F1
#
_entry.id   AF-A0A6G3DAS9-F1
#
_cell.length_a   1.000
_cell.length_b   1.000
_cell.length_c   1.000
_cell.angle_alpha   90.00
_cell.angle_beta   90.00
_cell.angle_gamma   90.00
#
_symmetry.space_group_name_H-M   'P 1'
#
loop_
_entity.id
_entity.type
_entity.pdbx_description
1 polymer ?
#
loop_
_entity_poly.entity_id
_entity_poly.type
_entity_poly.pdbx_seq_one_letter_code
_entity_poly.pdbx_strand_id
1 'polypeptide(L)'
;SRRLIKEFARRPEPARPPSRSLDGITDRELEVLGLIARGLSNTEITEHLHLSLATVKTHIGRLLTKLRARDRAQLVIVAYETGLVGNRRREA
;
A
#
# COMPACT_ATOMS: atom_id res chain seq x y z
N SER A 1 -38.37 -12.38 5.62
CA SER A 1 -37.35 -11.31 5.74
C SER A 1 -36.13 -11.61 4.87
N ARG A 2 -36.18 -11.28 3.57
CA ARG A 2 -35.17 -11.67 2.57
C ARG A 2 -34.83 -10.54 1.58
N ARG A 3 -34.96 -9.28 2.03
CA ARG A 3 -34.92 -8.07 1.18
C ARG A 3 -33.77 -7.09 1.48
N LEU A 4 -32.74 -7.50 2.23
CA LEU A 4 -31.62 -6.62 2.59
C LEU A 4 -30.31 -6.85 1.79
N ILE A 5 -30.27 -7.86 0.90
CA ILE A 5 -29.05 -8.18 0.14
C ILE A 5 -29.05 -7.53 -1.26
N LYS A 6 -30.22 -7.08 -1.76
CA LYS A 6 -30.36 -6.54 -3.12
C LYS A 6 -29.96 -5.05 -3.26
N GLU A 7 -29.78 -4.34 -2.15
CA GLU A 7 -29.37 -2.93 -2.11
C GLU A 7 -27.84 -2.73 -2.04
N PHE A 8 -27.07 -3.75 -1.63
CA PHE A 8 -25.61 -3.64 -1.57
C PHE A 8 -24.92 -3.66 -2.96
N ALA A 9 -25.67 -3.95 -4.02
CA ALA A 9 -25.18 -3.95 -5.40
C ALA A 9 -25.13 -2.56 -6.05
N ARG A 10 -25.57 -1.50 -5.35
CA ARG A 10 -25.51 -0.10 -5.80
C ARG A 10 -24.70 0.77 -4.85
N ARG A 11 -23.56 0.29 -4.36
CA ARG A 11 -22.56 1.26 -3.88
C ARG A 11 -22.03 1.99 -5.11
N PRO A 12 -22.17 3.34 -5.21
CA PRO A 12 -21.31 4.07 -6.12
C PRO A 12 -19.88 3.66 -5.76
N GLU A 13 -19.06 3.35 -6.76
CA GLU A 13 -17.62 3.20 -6.57
C GLU A 13 -17.20 4.36 -5.67
N PRO A 14 -16.69 4.10 -4.45
CA PRO A 14 -16.34 5.18 -3.54
C PRO A 14 -15.40 6.06 -4.35
N ALA A 15 -15.81 7.33 -4.54
CA ALA A 15 -15.11 8.29 -5.39
C ALA A 15 -13.62 8.11 -5.13
N ARG A 16 -12.90 7.59 -6.14
CA ARG A 16 -11.51 7.18 -5.98
C ARG A 16 -10.83 8.37 -5.33
N PRO A 17 -10.30 8.25 -4.09
CA PRO A 17 -9.68 9.38 -3.42
C PRO A 17 -8.65 9.98 -4.38
N PRO A 18 -8.41 11.30 -4.36
CA PRO A 18 -7.49 11.96 -5.27
C PRO A 18 -6.24 11.10 -5.33
N SER A 19 -5.94 10.57 -6.52
CA SER A 19 -4.97 9.49 -6.70
C SER A 19 -3.69 9.90 -5.98
N ARG A 20 -3.42 9.29 -4.82
CA ARG A 20 -2.13 9.49 -4.17
C ARG A 20 -1.11 9.04 -5.19
N SER A 21 -0.27 9.95 -5.64
CA SER A 21 0.75 9.62 -6.63
C SER A 21 1.95 9.02 -5.90
N LEU A 22 2.61 8.05 -6.53
CA LEU A 22 3.89 7.51 -6.08
C LEU A 22 5.07 8.29 -6.70
N ASP A 23 4.81 9.50 -7.20
CA ASP A 23 5.84 10.38 -7.75
C ASP A 23 6.97 10.62 -6.73
N GLY A 24 8.21 10.43 -7.16
CA GLY A 24 9.40 10.62 -6.31
C GLY A 24 9.69 9.48 -5.33
N ILE A 25 8.91 8.40 -5.35
CA ILE A 25 9.25 7.13 -4.70
C ILE A 25 10.20 6.35 -5.59
N THR A 26 11.34 5.92 -5.06
CA THR A 26 12.32 5.14 -5.83
C THR A 26 11.88 3.68 -5.98
N ASP A 27 12.48 2.95 -6.92
CA ASP A 27 12.19 1.52 -7.13
C ASP A 27 12.36 0.71 -5.83
N ARG A 28 13.44 0.99 -5.08
CA ARG A 28 13.69 0.31 -3.80
C ARG A 28 12.66 0.67 -2.73
N GLU A 29 12.19 1.91 -2.71
CA GLU A 29 11.12 2.33 -1.80
C GLU A 29 9.78 1.70 -2.20
N LEU A 30 9.50 1.55 -3.50
CA LEU A 30 8.32 0.85 -4.02
C LEU A 30 8.31 -0.64 -3.62
N GLU A 31 9.45 -1.32 -3.72
CA GLU A 31 9.60 -2.71 -3.26
C GLU A 31 9.28 -2.84 -1.77
N VAL A 32 9.87 -1.98 -0.93
CA VAL A 32 9.63 -1.95 0.53
C VAL A 32 8.16 -1.66 0.82
N LEU A 33 7.55 -0.69 0.12
CA LEU A 33 6.13 -0.37 0.26
C LEU A 33 5.23 -1.55 -0.10
N GLY A 34 5.55 -2.28 -1.17
CA GLY A 34 4.83 -3.47 -1.58
C GLY A 34 4.91 -4.60 -0.54
N LEU A 35 6.07 -4.82 0.08
CA LEU A 35 6.23 -5.79 1.16
C LEU A 35 5.47 -5.37 2.43
N ILE A 36 5.49 -4.08 2.77
CA ILE A 36 4.68 -3.53 3.87
C ILE A 36 3.21 -3.84 3.64
N ALA A 37 2.72 -3.58 2.43
CA ALA A 37 1.33 -3.74 2.08
C ALA A 37 0.88 -5.21 2.03
N ARG A 38 1.82 -6.14 1.81
CA ARG A 38 1.64 -7.59 2.00
C ARG A 38 1.66 -8.04 3.47
N GLY A 39 1.95 -7.15 4.40
CA GLY A 39 1.91 -7.42 5.84
C GLY A 39 3.25 -7.82 6.47
N LEU A 40 4.36 -7.85 5.72
CA LEU A 40 5.65 -8.34 6.24
C LEU A 40 6.25 -7.41 7.29
N SER A 41 6.64 -7.96 8.43
CA SER A 41 7.42 -7.29 9.48
C SER A 41 8.77 -6.77 8.96
N ASN A 42 9.43 -5.90 9.73
CA ASN A 42 10.73 -5.38 9.33
C ASN A 42 11.77 -6.50 9.19
N THR A 43 11.72 -7.54 10.03
CA THR A 43 12.62 -8.70 9.95
C THR A 43 12.36 -9.51 8.67
N GLU A 44 11.10 -9.78 8.35
CA GLU A 44 10.76 -10.47 7.09
C GLU A 44 11.17 -9.64 5.87
N ILE A 45 11.06 -8.30 5.94
CA ILE A 45 11.56 -7.42 4.87
C ILE A 45 13.08 -7.47 4.77
N THR A 46 13.81 -7.52 5.90
CA THR A 46 15.28 -7.64 5.87
C THR A 46 15.72 -8.93 5.19
N GLU A 47 15.04 -10.03 5.49
CA GLU A 47 15.31 -11.34 4.89
C GLU A 47 14.97 -11.35 3.41
N HIS A 48 13.79 -10.83 3.04
CA HIS A 48 13.34 -10.80 1.65
C HIS A 48 14.22 -9.95 0.74
N LEU A 49 14.74 -8.84 1.28
CA LEU A 49 15.52 -7.86 0.52
C LEU A 49 17.03 -7.96 0.73
N HIS A 50 17.50 -8.89 1.56
CA HIS A 50 18.89 -9.04 2.01
C HIS A 50 19.50 -7.71 2.49
N LEU A 51 18.77 -6.99 3.36
CA LEU A 51 19.18 -5.69 3.92
C LEU A 51 19.34 -5.76 5.43
N SER A 52 20.11 -4.83 5.98
CA SER A 52 20.13 -4.63 7.45
C SER A 52 18.81 -4.06 7.97
N LEU A 53 18.48 -4.35 9.22
CA LEU A 53 17.31 -3.78 9.90
C LEU A 53 17.34 -2.25 9.94
N ALA A 54 18.53 -1.65 10.09
CA ALA A 54 18.70 -0.20 10.05
C ALA A 54 18.34 0.37 8.68
N THR A 55 18.80 -0.26 7.60
CA THR A 55 18.49 0.14 6.22
C THR A 55 17.00 0.06 5.92
N VAL A 56 16.34 -1.03 6.35
CA VAL A 56 14.88 -1.16 6.21
C VAL A 56 14.16 -0.03 6.95
N LYS A 57 14.52 0.25 8.21
CA LYS A 57 13.95 1.36 8.98
C LYS A 57 14.15 2.71 8.27
N THR A 58 15.31 2.95 7.66
CA THR A 58 15.56 4.16 6.86
C THR A 58 14.62 4.27 5.66
N HIS A 59 14.41 3.19 4.90
CA HIS A 59 13.45 3.19 3.80
C HIS A 59 12.02 3.47 4.27
N ILE A 60 11.60 2.84 5.38
CA ILE A 60 10.27 3.07 5.96
C ILE A 60 10.12 4.54 6.41
N GLY A 61 11.12 5.11 7.07
CA GLY A 61 11.11 6.52 7.47
C GLY A 61 10.99 7.47 6.27
N ARG A 62 11.73 7.21 5.19
CA ARG A 62 11.62 7.99 3.95
C ARG A 62 10.25 7.86 3.30
N LEU A 63 9.68 6.66 3.26
CA LEU A 63 8.32 6.43 2.77
C LEU A 63 7.28 7.21 3.59
N LEU A 64 7.37 7.17 4.92
CA LEU A 64 6.48 7.94 5.80
C LEU A 64 6.53 9.44 5.48
N THR A 65 7.74 10.00 5.34
CA THR A 65 7.93 11.40 4.98
C THR A 65 7.42 11.73 3.58
N LYS A 66 7.84 10.97 2.56
CA LYS A 66 7.49 11.24 1.15
C LYS A 66 5.99 11.10 0.88
N LEU A 67 5.34 10.10 1.48
CA LEU A 67 3.92 9.82 1.28
C LEU A 67 3.02 10.53 2.29
N ARG A 68 3.60 11.37 3.17
CA ARG A 68 2.89 12.04 4.27
C ARG A 68 2.05 11.05 5.09
N ALA A 69 2.65 9.89 5.35
CA ALA A 69 2.05 8.84 6.15
C ALA A 69 2.53 8.96 7.60
N ARG A 70 1.58 8.93 8.53
CA ARG A 70 1.85 9.07 9.97
C ARG A 70 2.33 7.76 10.60
N ASP A 71 1.94 6.64 10.01
CA ASP A 71 2.22 5.31 10.52
C ASP A 71 2.24 4.27 9.39
N ARG A 72 2.64 3.06 9.77
CA ARG A 72 2.74 1.91 8.87
C ARG A 72 1.38 1.52 8.26
N ALA A 73 0.29 1.63 9.02
CA ALA A 73 -1.04 1.30 8.51
C ALA A 73 -1.44 2.27 7.39
N GLN A 74 -1.07 3.54 7.50
CA GLN A 74 -1.26 4.51 6.43
C GLN A 74 -0.43 4.17 5.18
N LEU A 75 0.79 3.64 5.32
CA LEU A 75 1.55 3.14 4.16
C LEU A 75 0.83 1.98 3.44
N VAL A 76 0.23 1.06 4.20
CA VAL A 76 -0.60 -0.02 3.64
C VAL A 76 -1.77 0.57 2.86
N ILE A 77 -2.50 1.54 3.43
CA ILE A 77 -3.62 2.22 2.77
C ILE A 77 -3.17 2.89 1.46
N VAL A 78 -2.06 3.64 1.48
CA VAL A 78 -1.51 4.30 0.28
C VAL A 78 -1.22 3.27 -0.82
N ALA A 79 -0.62 2.14 -0.48
CA ALA A 79 -0.31 1.09 -1.46
C ALA A 79 -1.56 0.49 -2.12
N TYR A 80 -2.69 0.39 -1.40
CA TYR A 80 -3.97 -0.03 -1.98
C TYR A 80 -4.65 1.09 -2.80
N GLU A 81 -4.68 2.32 -2.30
CA GLU A 81 -5.28 3.47 -2.99
C GLU A 81 -4.61 3.76 -4.36
N THR A 82 -3.29 3.56 -4.40
CA THR A 82 -2.46 3.70 -5.61
C THR A 82 -2.54 2.50 -6.55
N GLY A 83 -3.09 1.37 -6.08
CA GLY A 83 -3.12 0.12 -6.84
C GLY A 83 -1.77 -0.60 -6.92
N LEU A 84 -0.78 -0.21 -6.11
CA LEU A 84 0.52 -0.90 -6.02
C LEU A 84 0.35 -2.36 -5.59
N VAL A 85 -0.58 -2.61 -4.65
CA VAL A 85 -1.05 -3.95 -4.31
C VAL A 85 -2.56 -4.01 -4.50
N GLY A 86 -3.02 -4.98 -5.29
CA GLY A 86 -4.44 -5.10 -5.62
C GLY A 86 -4.83 -4.34 -6.89
N ASN A 87 -4.33 -4.81 -8.03
CA ASN A 87 -5.14 -4.77 -9.24
C ASN A 87 -4.93 -6.04 -10.09
N ARG A 88 -5.66 -7.11 -9.78
CA ARG A 88 -5.85 -8.26 -10.69
C ARG A 88 -6.98 -7.99 -11.70
N ARG A 89 -7.08 -6.76 -12.22
CA ARG A 89 -8.01 -6.34 -13.29
C ARG A 89 -7.34 -5.28 -14.18
N ARG A 90 -6.42 -5.73 -15.04
CA ARG A 90 -6.19 -5.16 -16.39
C ARG A 90 -5.65 -6.27 -17.30
N GLU A 91 -6.47 -7.29 -17.50
CA GLU A 91 -6.43 -8.12 -18.71
C GLU A 91 -7.86 -8.14 -19.23
N ALA A 92 -8.13 -7.24 -20.18
CA ALA A 92 -9.27 -7.24 -21.07
C ALA A 92 -8.81 -6.53 -22.34
#